data_AF-A0A3A0V2L1-F1
#
_entry.id   AF-A0A3A0V2L1-F1
#
_cell.length_a   1.000
_cell.length_b   1.000
_cell.length_c   1.000
_cell.angle_alpha   90.00
_cell.angle_beta   90.00
_cell.angle_gamma   90.00
#
_symmetry.space_group_name_H-M   'P 1'
#
loop_
_entity.id
_entity.type
_entity.pdbx_description
1 polymer ?
#
loop_
_entity_poly.entity_id
_entity_poly.type
_entity_poly.pdbx_seq_one_letter_code
_entity_poly.pdbx_strand_id
1 'polypeptide(L)' 'MCTGFSFLSKSKQAILGRTMDFVYHLEGQPAVQPRHFYWESRVEYKGKTQYGFIGAGSDMEGFLFG' A
#
# COMPACT_ATOMS: atom_id res chain seq x y z
N MET A 1 -1.92 13.80 -11.01
CA MET A 1 -3.29 13.25 -11.19
C MET A 1 -3.12 11.76 -11.38
N CYS A 2 -3.47 10.93 -10.41
CA CYS A 2 -3.23 9.48 -10.50
C CYS A 2 -4.27 8.79 -11.40
N THR A 3 -3.90 7.66 -12.01
CA THR A 3 -4.79 6.81 -12.80
C THR A 3 -4.77 5.39 -12.27
N GLY A 4 -5.94 4.85 -11.88
CA GLY A 4 -6.09 3.44 -11.51
C GLY A 4 -6.57 2.59 -12.68
N PHE A 5 -6.14 1.32 -12.74
CA PHE A 5 -6.62 0.37 -13.74
C PHE A 5 -6.76 -1.03 -13.13
N SER A 6 -7.68 -1.82 -13.70
CA SER A 6 -7.82 -3.23 -13.37
C SER A 6 -8.24 -4.04 -14.60
N PHE A 7 -7.76 -5.27 -14.69
CA PHE A 7 -8.16 -6.22 -15.71
C PHE A 7 -8.03 -7.66 -15.23
N LEU A 8 -8.81 -8.54 -15.84
CA LEU A 8 -8.74 -9.98 -15.62
C LEU A 8 -7.89 -10.59 -16.75
N SER A 9 -6.81 -11.27 -16.39
CA SER A 9 -5.98 -11.97 -17.36
C SER A 9 -6.74 -13.14 -18.00
N LYS A 10 -6.25 -13.67 -19.13
CA LYS A 10 -6.78 -14.91 -19.73
C LYS A 10 -6.70 -16.11 -18.76
N SER A 11 -5.73 -16.10 -17.83
CA SER A 11 -5.57 -17.08 -16.76
C SER A 11 -6.44 -16.81 -15.53
N LYS A 12 -7.39 -15.87 -15.61
CA LYS A 12 -8.30 -15.46 -14.52
C LYS A 12 -7.59 -14.87 -13.30
N GLN A 13 -6.43 -14.24 -13.49
CA GLN A 13 -5.74 -13.50 -12.44
C GLN A 13 -6.20 -12.04 -12.47
N ALA A 14 -6.52 -11.49 -11.30
CA ALA A 14 -6.78 -10.07 -11.15
C ALA A 14 -5.46 -9.30 -11.23
N ILE A 15 -5.38 -8.35 -12.14
CA ILE A 15 -4.28 -7.41 -12.26
C ILE A 15 -4.82 -6.04 -11.89
N LEU A 16 -4.24 -5.46 -10.85
CA LEU A 16 -4.61 -4.17 -10.29
C LEU A 16 -3.36 -3.30 -10.23
N GLY A 17 -3.49 -2.04 -10.63
CA GLY A 17 -2.39 -1.09 -10.55
C GLY A 17 -2.87 0.35 -10.61
N ARG A 18 -1.94 1.26 -10.36
CA ARG A 18 -2.15 2.69 -10.50
C ARG A 18 -0.86 3.40 -10.89
N THR A 19 -0.99 4.56 -11.52
CA THR A 19 0.08 5.55 -11.55
C THR A 19 0.06 6.36 -10.25
N MET A 20 1.25 6.85 -9.87
CA MET A 20 1.48 7.70 -8.71
C MET A 20 2.10 9.00 -9.21
N ASP A 21 1.24 9.90 -9.69
CA ASP A 21 1.65 11.11 -10.41
C ASP A 21 1.74 12.30 -9.46
N PHE A 22 2.94 12.55 -8.94
CA PHE A 22 3.26 13.64 -8.02
C PHE A 22 4.21 14.66 -8.65
N VAL A 23 4.11 15.91 -8.18
CA VAL A 23 5.07 16.99 -8.52
C VAL A 23 6.38 16.84 -7.74
N TYR A 24 6.32 16.19 -6.58
CA TYR A 24 7.48 15.90 -5.72
C TYR A 24 7.66 14.40 -5.58
N HIS A 25 8.91 13.94 -5.56
CA HIS A 25 9.21 12.51 -5.43
C HIS A 25 8.99 12.05 -3.99
N LEU A 26 8.24 10.95 -3.81
CA LEU A 26 7.93 10.38 -2.50
C LEU A 26 8.87 9.22 -2.11
N GLU A 27 9.93 8.94 -2.88
CA GLU A 27 10.89 7.84 -2.61
C GLU A 27 10.18 6.51 -2.31
N GLY A 28 9.18 6.16 -3.15
CA GLY A 28 8.35 4.98 -2.93
C GLY A 28 9.16 3.67 -3.05
N GLN A 29 9.04 2.81 -2.04
CA GLN A 29 9.71 1.51 -1.96
C GLN A 29 8.69 0.38 -1.83
N PRO A 30 9.03 -0.87 -2.24
CA PRO A 30 8.23 -2.03 -1.88
C PRO A 30 8.11 -2.15 -0.36
N ALA A 31 6.88 -2.15 0.14
CA ALA A 31 6.57 -2.29 1.55
C ALA A 31 5.83 -3.60 1.79
N VAL A 32 6.20 -4.30 2.87
CA VAL A 32 5.62 -5.59 3.24
C VAL A 32 5.06 -5.48 4.65
N GLN A 33 3.79 -5.83 4.80
CA GLN A 33 3.13 -5.99 6.09
C GLN A 33 2.87 -7.47 6.34
N PRO A 34 3.55 -8.12 7.30
CA PRO A 34 3.35 -9.54 7.58
C PRO A 34 1.95 -9.82 8.11
N ARG A 35 1.55 -11.09 8.02
CA ARG A 35 0.35 -11.59 8.72
C ARG A 35 0.60 -11.65 10.22
N HIS A 36 -0.46 -11.49 11.01
CA HIS A 36 -0.42 -11.49 12.48
C HIS A 36 0.50 -10.43 13.09
N PHE A 37 0.84 -9.39 12.33
CA PHE A 37 1.66 -8.27 12.79
C PHE A 37 0.81 -7.32 13.63
N TYR A 38 1.31 -6.96 14.81
CA TYR A 38 0.70 -5.98 15.69
C TYR A 38 1.20 -4.58 15.33
N TRP A 39 0.30 -3.61 15.25
CA TRP A 39 0.64 -2.22 14.98
C TRP A 39 -0.20 -1.28 15.84
N GLU A 40 0.38 -0.12 16.12
CA GLU A 40 -0.31 1.02 16.73
C GLU A 40 -0.17 2.23 15.82
N SER A 41 -1.25 2.95 15.55
CA SER A 41 -1.21 4.21 14.80
C SER A 41 -0.88 5.37 15.73
N ARG A 42 -0.42 6.47 15.14
CA ARG A 42 -0.19 7.74 15.86
C ARG A 42 -1.46 8.39 16.39
N VAL A 43 -2.64 7.92 15.98
CA VAL A 43 -3.96 8.38 16.44
C VAL A 43 -4.65 7.32 17.30
N GLU A 44 -3.84 6.57 18.06
CA GLU A 44 -4.25 5.63 19.12
C GLU A 44 -5.11 4.44 18.68
N TYR A 45 -5.10 4.07 17.40
CA TYR A 45 -5.67 2.81 16.94
C TYR A 45 -4.66 1.68 17.08
N LYS A 46 -5.13 0.51 17.51
CA LYS A 46 -4.32 -0.70 17.65
C LYS A 46 -4.94 -1.80 16.80
N GLY A 47 -4.10 -2.56 16.12
CA GLY A 47 -4.57 -3.60 15.21
C GLY A 47 -3.62 -4.76 15.11
N LYS A 48 -4.17 -5.90 14.68
CA LYS A 48 -3.41 -7.08 14.29
C LYS A 48 -3.86 -7.52 12.91
N THR A 49 -2.92 -7.66 11.98
CA THR A 49 -3.25 -8.11 10.62
C THR A 49 -3.65 -9.58 10.61
N GLN A 50 -4.66 -9.94 9.81
CA GLN A 50 -5.02 -11.37 9.59
C GLN A 50 -4.26 -11.95 8.39
N TYR A 51 -4.09 -11.15 7.34
CA TYR A 51 -3.37 -11.50 6.12
C TYR A 51 -2.08 -10.69 5.99
N GLY A 52 -1.18 -11.14 5.12
CA GLY A 52 -0.03 -10.37 4.70
C GLY A 52 -0.42 -9.46 3.52
N PHE A 53 0.15 -8.27 3.49
CA PHE A 53 -0.04 -7.28 2.43
C PHE A 53 1.31 -6.87 1.86
N ILE A 54 1.33 -6.55 0.57
CA ILE A 54 2.48 -5.96 -0.12
C ILE A 54 1.97 -4.80 -0.98
N GLY A 55 2.78 -3.76 -1.11
CA GLY A 55 2.48 -2.62 -1.96
C GLY A 55 3.70 -1.73 -2.15
N ALA A 56 3.47 -0.53 -2.64
CA ALA A 56 4.47 0.54 -2.62
C ALA A 56 4.11 1.51 -1.48
N GLY A 57 5.08 1.86 -0.67
CA GLY A 57 4.94 2.82 0.43
C GLY A 57 6.19 3.65 0.59
N SER A 58 6.10 4.71 1.37
CA SER A 58 7.25 5.52 1.77
C SER A 58 7.12 5.86 3.25
N ASP A 59 8.24 5.95 3.95
CA ASP A 59 8.23 6.47 5.31
C ASP A 59 8.04 7.98 5.26
N MET A 60 6.84 8.43 5.60
CA MET A 60 6.51 9.85 5.65
C MET A 60 6.45 10.32 7.10
N GLU A 61 7.44 9.94 7.91
CA GLU A 61 7.55 10.32 9.32
C GLU A 61 6.25 10.03 10.11
N GLY A 62 5.61 8.91 9.79
CA GLY A 62 4.37 8.46 10.43
C GLY A 62 3.07 9.09 9.94
N PHE A 63 3.07 9.83 8.82
CA PHE A 63 1.85 10.12 8.07
C PHE A 63 1.43 8.87 7.27
N LEU A 64 0.16 8.48 7.36
CA LEU A 64 -0.43 7.44 6.52
C LEU A 64 -0.89 8.09 5.20
N PHE A 65 -0.22 7.83 4.08
CA PHE A 65 -0.82 7.96 2.75
C PHE A 65 -1.15 6.55 2.24
N GLY A 66 -2.42 6.36 1.85
CA GLY A 66 -2.89 5.23 1.04
C GLY A 66 -3.24 5.69 -0.37
#